data_AF-A0A7J4V1I1-F1
#
_entry.id   AF-A0A7J4V1I1-F1
#
_cell.length_a   1.000
_cell.length_b   1.000
_cell.length_c   1.000
_cell.angle_alpha   90.00
_cell.angle_beta   90.00
_cell.angle_gamma   90.00
#
_symmetry.space_group_name_H-M   'P 1'
#
loop_
_entity.id
_entity.type
_entity.pdbx_description
1 polymer ?
#
loop_
_entity_poly.entity_id
_entity_poly.type
_entity_poly.pdbx_seq_one_letter_code
_entity_poly.pdbx_strand_id
1 'polypeptide(L)'
;AVRGLVSKSKEPIPVPDLKITEINEPLSGNFLLDEREGMDAVLDSNGTAFEVSDDELIKAAKLIMTEEGLDVLPASAGAITAVKLLDSRNHTFVAVITGRGHGHL
;
A
#
# COMPACT_ATOMS: atom_id res chain seq x y z
N ALA A 1 -16.17 0.53 -14.98
CA ALA A 1 -15.63 1.60 -14.12
C ALA A 1 -15.76 1.13 -12.68
N VAL A 2 -14.65 0.73 -12.04
CA VAL A 2 -14.65 0.39 -10.62
C VAL A 2 -14.80 1.71 -9.87
N ARG A 3 -15.98 1.97 -9.30
CA ARG A 3 -16.20 3.11 -8.41
C ARG A 3 -15.87 2.66 -6.99
N GLY A 4 -14.61 2.80 -6.59
CA GLY A 4 -14.22 2.69 -5.18
C GLY A 4 -14.69 3.92 -4.43
N LEU A 5 -15.55 3.74 -3.42
CA LEU A 5 -16.01 4.82 -2.56
C LEU A 5 -14.87 5.21 -1.61
N VAL A 6 -14.35 6.43 -1.73
CA VAL A 6 -13.46 7.01 -0.72
C VAL A 6 -14.33 7.42 0.47
N SER A 7 -14.07 6.86 1.65
CA SER A 7 -14.64 7.35 2.90
C SER A 7 -14.29 8.84 3.04
N LYS A 8 -15.31 9.71 3.04
CA LYS A 8 -15.15 11.18 3.04
C LYS A 8 -14.74 11.75 4.41
N SER A 9 -14.45 10.92 5.41
CA SER A 9 -14.01 11.39 6.71
C SER A 9 -12.95 10.47 7.29
N LYS A 10 -11.75 11.03 7.48
CA LYS A 10 -10.76 10.53 8.43
C LYS A 10 -10.54 11.67 9.42
N GLU A 11 -11.13 11.56 10.60
CA GLU A 11 -10.56 12.29 11.73
C GLU A 11 -9.18 11.68 11.97
N PRO A 12 -8.10 12.47 12.02
CA PRO A 12 -6.79 11.96 12.40
C PRO A 12 -6.95 11.26 13.75
N ILE A 13 -6.66 9.97 13.81
CA ILE A 13 -6.61 9.28 15.09
C ILE A 13 -5.26 9.67 15.69
N PRO A 14 -5.21 10.54 16.71
CA PRO A 14 -3.95 10.84 17.36
C PRO A 14 -3.43 9.52 17.95
N VAL A 15 -2.21 9.16 17.59
CA VAL A 15 -1.48 8.05 18.22
C VAL A 15 -0.40 8.71 19.08
N PRO A 16 -0.68 9.00 20.37
CA PRO A 16 0.29 9.61 21.25
C PRO A 16 1.53 8.72 21.31
N ASP A 17 2.71 9.35 21.29
CA ASP A 17 4.00 8.67 21.40
C ASP A 17 4.32 7.66 20.28
N LEU A 18 3.77 7.86 19.07
CA LEU A 18 4.14 7.06 17.90
C LEU A 18 5.65 7.15 17.65
N LYS A 19 6.36 6.05 17.95
CA LYS A 19 7.77 5.90 17.62
C LYS A 19 7.92 5.09 16.34
N ILE A 20 8.48 5.72 15.32
CA ILE A 20 8.85 5.06 14.07
C ILE A 20 10.13 4.25 14.29
N THR A 21 10.10 3.00 13.84
CA THR A 21 11.15 1.98 13.91
C THR A 21 11.30 1.35 12.53
N GLU A 22 12.41 0.67 12.26
CA GLU A 22 12.62 -0.04 10.98
C GLU A 22 11.56 -1.12 10.66
N ILE A 23 10.78 -1.52 11.68
CA ILE A 23 9.72 -2.53 11.56
C ILE A 23 8.40 -1.89 11.12
N ASN A 24 7.99 -0.79 11.75
CA ASN A 24 6.69 -0.13 11.50
C ASN A 24 6.77 1.07 10.55
N GLU A 25 7.96 1.58 10.24
CA GLU A 25 8.17 2.64 9.25
C GLU A 25 7.45 2.35 7.92
N PRO A 26 7.53 1.13 7.34
CA PRO A 26 6.87 0.84 6.09
C PRO A 26 5.34 0.94 6.18
N LEU A 27 4.77 0.67 7.36
CA LEU A 27 3.32 0.71 7.60
C LEU A 27 2.83 2.10 8.04
N SER A 28 3.75 3.03 8.33
CA SER A 28 3.42 4.34 8.89
C SER A 28 3.26 5.42 7.82
N GLY A 29 3.08 5.05 6.55
CA GLY A 29 2.95 6.00 5.43
C GLY A 29 1.86 7.06 5.65
N ASN A 30 0.75 6.69 6.28
CA ASN A 30 -0.34 7.62 6.64
C ASN A 30 0.08 8.72 7.64
N PHE A 31 1.19 8.55 8.36
CA PHE A 31 1.74 9.54 9.29
C PHE A 31 2.97 10.28 8.72
N LEU A 32 3.62 9.70 7.71
CA LEU A 32 4.89 10.17 7.16
C LEU A 32 4.73 10.99 5.87
N LEU A 33 3.66 10.78 5.12
CA LEU A 33 3.38 11.50 3.87
C LEU A 33 2.45 12.68 4.08
N ASP A 34 2.64 13.72 3.27
CA ASP A 34 1.65 14.78 3.09
C ASP A 34 0.40 14.18 2.43
N GLU A 35 -0.66 14.07 3.23
CA GLU A 35 -1.95 13.53 2.82
C GLU A 35 -2.56 14.27 1.64
N ARG A 36 -2.23 15.56 1.46
CA ARG A 36 -2.80 16.39 0.39
C ARG A 36 -2.24 16.00 -0.96
N GLU A 37 -0.92 15.81 -1.05
CA GLU A 37 -0.26 15.44 -2.29
C GLU A 37 -0.76 14.08 -2.81
N GLY A 38 -0.90 13.10 -1.91
CA GLY A 38 -1.43 11.78 -2.27
C GLY A 38 -2.89 11.83 -2.71
N MET A 39 -3.72 12.61 -2.03
CA MET A 39 -5.14 12.77 -2.37
C MET A 39 -5.32 13.47 -3.72
N ASP A 40 -4.60 14.58 -3.95
CA ASP A 40 -4.65 15.34 -5.20
C ASP A 40 -4.23 14.45 -6.38
N ALA A 41 -3.15 13.67 -6.23
CA ALA A 41 -2.72 12.74 -7.27
C ALA A 41 -3.77 11.67 -7.62
N VAL A 42 -4.48 11.12 -6.62
CA VAL A 42 -5.57 10.16 -6.86
C VAL A 42 -6.75 10.82 -7.57
N LEU A 43 -7.13 12.03 -7.17
CA LEU A 43 -8.26 12.76 -7.77
C LEU A 43 -7.95 13.21 -9.20
N ASP A 44 -6.78 13.81 -9.43
CA ASP A 44 -6.36 14.34 -10.75
C ASP A 44 -6.17 13.23 -11.78
N SER A 45 -5.73 12.04 -11.35
CA SER A 45 -5.58 10.88 -12.22
C SER A 45 -6.87 10.09 -12.43
N ASN A 46 -7.98 10.48 -11.77
CA ASN A 46 -9.21 9.68 -11.68
C ASN A 46 -8.92 8.24 -11.18
N GLY A 47 -7.98 8.15 -10.25
CA GLY A 47 -7.51 6.91 -9.63
C GLY A 47 -8.47 6.37 -8.58
N THR A 48 -8.04 5.32 -7.88
CA THR A 48 -8.80 4.71 -6.78
C THR A 48 -7.83 4.29 -5.68
N ALA A 49 -8.20 4.58 -4.44
CA ALA A 49 -7.48 4.14 -3.25
C ALA A 49 -8.23 2.97 -2.59
N PHE A 50 -7.46 2.03 -2.04
CA PHE A 50 -7.98 0.88 -1.30
C PHE A 50 -7.35 0.87 0.09
N GLU A 51 -8.15 0.50 1.08
CA GLU A 51 -7.67 0.22 2.42
C GLU A 51 -7.43 -1.29 2.55
N VAL A 52 -6.26 -1.66 3.07
CA VAL A 52 -5.86 -3.05 3.31
C VAL A 52 -5.30 -3.12 4.72
N SER A 53 -5.71 -4.12 5.49
CA SER A 53 -5.27 -4.26 6.88
C SER A 53 -3.80 -4.67 6.99
N ASP A 54 -3.12 -4.28 8.07
CA ASP A 54 -1.72 -4.65 8.33
C ASP A 54 -1.49 -6.17 8.28
N ASP A 55 -2.42 -6.95 8.85
CA ASP A 55 -2.38 -8.42 8.84
C ASP A 55 -2.41 -8.98 7.41
N GLU A 56 -3.21 -8.39 6.53
CA GLU A 56 -3.28 -8.77 5.11
C GLU A 56 -2.02 -8.36 4.35
N LEU A 57 -1.48 -7.16 4.62
CA LEU A 57 -0.23 -6.68 4.04
C LEU A 57 0.95 -7.59 4.40
N ILE A 58 1.05 -8.01 5.67
CA ILE A 58 2.08 -8.95 6.14
C ILE A 58 1.91 -10.32 5.47
N LYS A 59 0.68 -10.83 5.38
CA LYS A 59 0.40 -12.11 4.69
C LYS A 59 0.76 -12.03 3.21
N ALA A 60 0.43 -10.93 2.55
CA ALA A 60 0.74 -10.71 1.15
C ALA A 60 2.25 -10.66 0.90
N ALA A 61 3.01 -9.93 1.72
CA ALA A 61 4.47 -9.88 1.62
C ALA A 61 5.12 -11.27 1.78
N LYS A 62 4.65 -12.07 2.75
CA LYS A 62 5.12 -13.46 2.94
C LYS A 62 4.82 -14.36 1.74
N LEU A 63 3.64 -14.19 1.14
CA LEU A 63 3.25 -14.96 -0.04
C LEU A 63 4.12 -14.60 -1.24
N ILE A 64 4.36 -13.31 -1.47
CA ILE A 64 5.24 -12.82 -2.55
C ILE A 64 6.66 -13.38 -2.39
N MET A 65 7.19 -13.41 -1.16
CA MET A 65 8.50 -14.02 -0.90
C MET A 65 8.48 -15.53 -1.18
N THR A 66 7.42 -16.24 -0.79
CA THR A 66 7.32 -17.70 -0.97
C THR A 66 7.20 -18.11 -2.44
N GLU A 67 6.38 -17.40 -3.21
CA GLU A 67 6.04 -17.78 -4.59
C GLU A 67 7.03 -17.19 -5.60
N GLU A 68 7.47 -15.94 -5.40
CA GLU A 68 8.27 -15.19 -6.38
C GLU A 68 9.71 -14.95 -5.89
N GLY A 69 10.05 -15.30 -4.64
CA GLY A 69 11.39 -15.09 -4.07
C GLY A 69 11.74 -13.63 -3.80
N LEU A 70 10.74 -12.73 -3.78
CA LEU A 70 10.95 -11.29 -3.63
C LEU A 70 10.74 -10.85 -2.17
N ASP A 71 11.78 -10.26 -1.57
CA ASP A 71 11.72 -9.66 -0.23
C ASP A 71 11.19 -8.22 -0.29
N VAL A 72 9.88 -8.09 -0.09
CA VAL A 72 9.12 -6.84 -0.25
C VAL A 72 8.69 -6.26 1.10
N LEU A 73 8.55 -4.94 1.15
CA LEU A 73 7.98 -4.28 2.32
C LEU A 73 6.47 -4.59 2.45
N PRO A 74 5.91 -4.78 3.66
CA PRO A 74 4.48 -5.05 3.83
C PRO A 74 3.57 -4.03 3.14
N ALA A 75 3.86 -2.73 3.22
CA ALA A 75 3.04 -1.71 2.56
C ALA A 75 3.07 -1.80 1.02
N SER A 76 4.20 -2.19 0.43
CA SER A 76 4.29 -2.32 -1.04
C SER A 76 3.55 -3.56 -1.56
N ALA A 77 3.38 -4.59 -0.73
CA ALA A 77 2.52 -5.73 -1.04
C ALA A 77 1.04 -5.32 -1.23
N GLY A 78 0.63 -4.17 -0.69
CA GLY A 78 -0.70 -3.60 -0.89
C GLY A 78 -1.05 -3.35 -2.36
N ALA A 79 -0.06 -3.03 -3.20
CA ALA A 79 -0.27 -2.83 -4.64
C ALA A 79 -0.78 -4.11 -5.34
N ILE A 80 -0.23 -5.28 -4.98
CA ILE A 80 -0.70 -6.56 -5.53
C ILE A 80 -2.10 -6.90 -5.03
N THR A 81 -2.36 -6.67 -3.74
CA THR A 81 -3.69 -6.89 -3.16
C THR A 81 -4.74 -6.00 -3.84
N ALA A 82 -4.42 -4.73 -4.10
CA ALA A 82 -5.30 -3.82 -4.82
C ALA A 82 -5.61 -4.29 -6.25
N VAL A 83 -4.61 -4.81 -6.98
CA VAL A 83 -4.83 -5.38 -8.33
C VAL A 83 -5.82 -6.54 -8.29
N LYS A 84 -5.76 -7.41 -7.27
CA LYS A 84 -6.73 -8.51 -7.10
C LYS A 84 -8.16 -8.02 -6.87
N LEU A 85 -8.34 -6.87 -6.22
CA LEU A 85 -9.66 -6.28 -5.95
C LEU A 85 -10.29 -5.58 -7.16
N LEU A 86 -9.50 -5.25 -8.18
CA LEU A 86 -9.98 -4.55 -9.39
C LEU A 86 -10.75 -5.47 -10.37
N ASP A 87 -10.90 -6.76 -10.07
CA ASP A 87 -11.64 -7.82 -10.81
C ASP A 87 -11.81 -7.54 -12.32
N SER A 88 -10.68 -7.44 -13.02
CA SER A 88 -10.63 -7.09 -14.42
C SER A 88 -9.70 -8.03 -15.15
N ARG A 89 -10.25 -8.85 -16.06
CA ARG A 89 -9.49 -9.86 -16.82
C ARG A 89 -8.89 -9.35 -18.14
N ASN A 90 -9.21 -8.12 -18.56
CA ASN A 90 -8.85 -7.58 -19.87
C ASN A 90 -7.93 -6.33 -19.81
N HIS A 91 -7.38 -6.00 -18.64
CA HIS A 91 -6.47 -4.86 -18.49
C HIS A 91 -5.09 -5.34 -18.05
N THR A 92 -4.05 -4.71 -18.58
CA THR A 92 -2.69 -4.87 -18.09
C THR A 92 -2.51 -3.98 -16.88
N PHE A 93 -2.12 -4.57 -15.76
CA PHE A 93 -1.79 -3.85 -14.54
C PHE A 93 -0.28 -3.85 -14.34
N VAL A 94 0.26 -2.72 -13.89
CA VAL A 94 1.63 -2.60 -13.43
C VAL A 94 1.58 -2.34 -11.92
N ALA A 95 2.10 -3.27 -11.13
CA ALA A 95 2.26 -3.09 -9.69
C ALA A 95 3.68 -2.59 -9.41
N VAL A 96 3.81 -1.43 -8.78
CA VAL A 96 5.09 -0.89 -8.34
C VAL A 96 5.36 -1.40 -6.92
N ILE A 97 6.44 -2.15 -6.75
CA ILE A 97 6.81 -2.77 -5.49
C ILE A 97 8.18 -2.26 -5.05
N THR A 98 8.24 -1.71 -3.83
CA THR A 98 9.49 -1.33 -3.18
C THR A 98 9.95 -2.45 -2.24
N GLY A 99 11.21 -2.85 -2.35
CA GLY A 99 11.82 -3.90 -1.54
C GLY A 99 12.85 -3.37 -0.55
N ARG A 100 13.34 -4.23 0.34
CA ARG A 100 14.32 -3.86 1.38
C ARG A 100 15.75 -3.64 0.86
N GLY A 101 16.00 -3.78 -0.44
CA GLY A 101 17.30 -3.47 -1.03
C GLY A 101 18.43 -4.37 -0.51
N HIS A 102 18.19 -5.66 -0.29
CA HIS A 102 19.25 -6.65 -0.03
C HIS A 102 20.04 -6.96 -1.31
N GLY A 103 20.68 -5.95 -1.88
CA GLY A 103 21.74 -6.12 -2.86
C GLY A 103 23.05 -6.36 -2.13
N HIS A 104 23.44 -7.62 -1.94
CA HIS A 104 24.85 -7.93 -1.93
C HIS A 104 25.34 -7.81 -3.38
N LEU A 105 25.89 -6.64 -3.72
CA LEU A 105 26.84 -6.51 -4.84
C LEU A 105 28.23 -6.92 -4.37
#